data_AF-A0A2T0Q7C7-F1
#
_entry.id   AF-A0A2T0Q7C7-F1
#
_cell.length_a   1.000
_cell.length_b   1.000
_cell.length_c   1.000
_cell.angle_alpha   90.00
_cell.angle_beta   90.00
_cell.angle_gamma   90.00
#
_symmetry.space_group_name_H-M   'P 1'
#
loop_
_entity.id
_entity.type
_entity.pdbx_description
1 polymer ?
#
loop_
_entity_poly.entity_id
_entity_poly.type
_entity_poly.pdbx_seq_one_letter_code
_entity_poly.pdbx_strand_id
1 'polypeptide(L)'
;MLGTYHRYVIAPYELQIRSEIDADRLRRTRALLDGGIDGLLHSFRPLMRWEPPILHVTYPFSRDLHLRGRGLRLIPAYFCTRHSITLADPELPPVLAYPLHNGTVRFPASERDAGALAQLLGATRARALEAIASGCTTTELGRVLGVSSAAASQHARTLREAGLVSSNRERQHVLHSITPLGTALLDRQDLPRAC
;
A
#
# COMPACT_ATOMS: atom_id res chain seq x y z
N MET A 1 -28.53 1.82 11.50
CA MET A 1 -27.16 1.66 12.03
C MET A 1 -26.10 1.59 10.93
N LEU A 2 -26.24 0.70 9.93
CA LEU A 2 -25.24 0.56 8.85
C LEU A 2 -25.04 1.83 8.00
N GLY A 3 -26.12 2.53 7.65
CA GLY A 3 -26.03 3.78 6.88
C GLY A 3 -25.39 4.95 7.66
N THR A 4 -25.57 4.98 8.97
CA THR A 4 -24.93 5.96 9.87
C THR A 4 -23.44 5.67 9.96
N TYR A 5 -23.06 4.41 10.20
CA TYR A 5 -21.66 4.00 10.21
C TYR A 5 -20.95 4.30 8.89
N HIS A 6 -21.58 3.95 7.76
CA HIS A 6 -21.05 4.28 6.44
C HIS A 6 -20.79 5.78 6.29
N ARG A 7 -21.77 6.63 6.63
CA ARG A 7 -21.68 8.08 6.48
C ARG A 7 -20.55 8.71 7.30
N TYR A 8 -20.31 8.23 8.51
CA TYR A 8 -19.35 8.86 9.43
C TYR A 8 -17.98 8.19 9.43
N VAL A 9 -17.88 6.91 9.06
CA VAL A 9 -16.65 6.12 9.18
C VAL A 9 -16.06 5.74 7.83
N ILE A 10 -16.88 5.63 6.77
CA ILE A 10 -16.43 5.17 5.45
C ILE A 10 -16.42 6.30 4.42
N ALA A 11 -17.56 6.99 4.26
CA ALA A 11 -17.77 8.03 3.26
C ALA A 11 -16.72 9.16 3.30
N PRO A 12 -16.25 9.64 4.47
CA PRO A 12 -15.23 10.69 4.51
C PRO A 12 -13.90 10.27 3.89
N TYR A 13 -13.61 8.97 3.85
CA TYR A 13 -12.33 8.41 3.39
C TYR A 13 -12.45 7.67 2.06
N GLU A 14 -13.63 7.68 1.42
CA GLU A 14 -13.91 6.85 0.24
C GLU A 14 -12.94 7.08 -0.92
N LEU A 15 -12.58 8.35 -1.17
CA LEU A 15 -11.64 8.70 -2.24
C LEU A 15 -10.23 8.17 -1.97
N GLN A 16 -9.77 8.22 -0.71
CA GLN A 16 -8.49 7.66 -0.30
C GLN A 16 -8.50 6.13 -0.38
N ILE A 17 -9.54 5.49 0.15
CA ILE A 17 -9.72 4.03 0.08
C ILE A 17 -9.65 3.56 -1.37
N ARG A 18 -10.36 4.24 -2.28
CA ARG A 18 -10.32 3.95 -3.72
C ARG A 18 -8.92 4.14 -4.30
N SER A 19 -8.26 5.26 -4.00
CA SER A 19 -6.90 5.54 -4.47
C SER A 19 -5.90 4.46 -4.05
N GLU A 20 -5.97 4.00 -2.80
CA GLU A 20 -5.08 2.95 -2.27
C GLU A 20 -5.36 1.59 -2.91
N ILE A 21 -6.63 1.24 -3.11
CA ILE A 21 -7.03 0.02 -3.83
C ILE A 21 -6.52 0.06 -5.28
N ASP A 22 -6.68 1.19 -5.97
CA ASP A 22 -6.29 1.34 -7.36
C ASP A 22 -4.76 1.32 -7.53
N ALA A 23 -4.03 1.94 -6.61
CA ALA A 23 -2.57 1.87 -6.56
C ALA A 23 -2.08 0.43 -6.36
N ASP A 24 -2.71 -0.34 -5.45
CA ASP A 24 -2.36 -1.74 -5.26
C ASP A 24 -2.66 -2.57 -6.50
N ARG A 25 -3.86 -2.45 -7.09
CA ARG A 25 -4.22 -3.13 -8.34
C ARG A 25 -3.25 -2.85 -9.47
N LEU A 26 -2.78 -1.61 -9.58
CA LEU A 26 -1.82 -1.22 -10.59
C LEU A 26 -0.46 -1.91 -10.35
N ARG A 27 0.04 -1.94 -9.11
CA ARG A 27 1.27 -2.70 -8.76
C ARG A 27 1.13 -4.19 -9.10
N ARG A 28 0.01 -4.82 -8.73
CA ARG A 28 -0.23 -6.26 -8.99
C ARG A 28 -0.34 -6.56 -10.47
N THR A 29 -1.05 -5.71 -11.22
CA THR A 29 -1.19 -5.86 -12.68
C THR A 29 0.16 -5.73 -13.38
N ARG A 30 0.99 -4.75 -12.99
CA ARG A 30 2.34 -4.60 -13.55
C ARG A 30 3.21 -5.84 -13.27
N ALA A 31 3.22 -6.33 -12.03
CA ALA A 31 3.97 -7.54 -11.68
C ALA A 31 3.50 -8.77 -12.47
N LEU A 32 2.19 -8.90 -12.72
CA LEU A 32 1.62 -9.95 -13.57
C LEU A 32 2.07 -9.82 -15.03
N LEU A 33 2.02 -8.62 -15.60
CA LEU A 33 2.43 -8.38 -16.98
C LEU A 33 3.93 -8.59 -17.17
N ASP A 34 4.74 -8.25 -16.16
CA ASP A 34 6.19 -8.35 -16.25
C ASP A 34 6.73 -9.76 -16.00
N GLY A 35 6.13 -10.51 -15.09
CA GLY A 35 6.65 -11.80 -14.60
C GLY A 35 5.63 -12.93 -14.56
N GLY A 36 4.47 -12.77 -15.17
CA GLY A 36 3.40 -13.76 -15.13
C GLY A 36 2.87 -14.00 -13.71
N ILE A 37 2.33 -15.20 -13.48
CA ILE A 37 1.78 -15.58 -12.17
C ILE A 37 2.85 -15.57 -11.08
N ASP A 38 4.07 -16.02 -11.39
CA ASP A 38 5.19 -15.96 -10.45
C ASP A 38 5.51 -14.51 -10.04
N GLY A 39 5.56 -13.58 -10.99
CA GLY A 39 5.76 -12.16 -10.71
C GLY A 39 4.64 -11.58 -9.83
N LEU A 40 3.39 -11.88 -10.15
CA LEU A 40 2.24 -11.49 -9.35
C LEU A 40 2.35 -12.00 -7.91
N LEU A 41 2.60 -13.29 -7.71
CA LEU A 41 2.64 -13.91 -6.39
C LEU A 41 3.87 -13.48 -5.57
N HIS A 42 5.02 -13.26 -6.21
CA HIS A 42 6.20 -12.67 -5.55
C HIS A 42 5.97 -11.23 -5.10
N SER A 43 5.13 -10.46 -5.80
CA SER A 43 4.86 -9.06 -5.44
C SER A 43 4.23 -8.93 -4.05
N PHE A 44 3.60 -9.99 -3.52
CA PHE A 44 2.97 -9.99 -2.20
C PHE A 44 3.95 -10.14 -1.03
N ARG A 45 5.27 -10.22 -1.25
CA ARG A 45 6.22 -10.20 -0.13
C ARG A 45 6.18 -8.85 0.61
N PRO A 46 6.30 -8.84 1.95
CA PRO A 46 6.49 -9.98 2.86
C PRO A 46 5.18 -10.66 3.31
N LEU A 47 4.02 -10.14 2.91
CA LEU A 47 2.70 -10.59 3.36
C LEU A 47 2.41 -12.06 3.00
N MET A 48 2.90 -12.50 1.85
CA MET A 48 2.78 -13.88 1.38
C MET A 48 4.13 -14.38 0.87
N ARG A 49 4.35 -15.68 1.02
CA ARG A 49 5.56 -16.35 0.52
C ARG A 49 5.16 -17.34 -0.56
N TRP A 50 5.52 -17.01 -1.79
CA TRP A 50 5.36 -17.90 -2.94
C TRP A 50 6.56 -18.84 -3.04
N GLU A 51 6.29 -20.14 -2.95
CA GLU A 51 7.21 -21.25 -3.13
C GLU A 51 6.53 -22.24 -4.06
N PRO A 52 6.63 -22.06 -5.39
CA PRO A 52 5.84 -22.81 -6.35
C PRO A 52 5.86 -24.32 -6.06
N PRO A 53 4.69 -25.00 -6.04
CA PRO A 53 3.36 -24.50 -6.40
C PRO A 53 2.53 -23.98 -5.21
N ILE A 54 3.15 -23.70 -4.06
CA ILE A 54 2.48 -23.39 -2.79
C ILE A 54 2.59 -21.90 -2.45
N LEU A 55 1.46 -21.28 -2.11
CA LEU A 55 1.40 -19.92 -1.58
C LEU A 55 1.16 -19.96 -0.07
N HIS A 56 2.18 -19.59 0.71
CA HIS A 56 2.07 -19.49 2.16
C HIS A 56 1.53 -18.11 2.55
N VAL A 57 0.50 -18.11 3.39
CA VAL A 57 -0.16 -16.90 3.88
C VAL A 57 -0.34 -17.00 5.39
N THR A 58 -0.06 -15.90 6.11
CA THR A 58 -0.34 -15.83 7.54
C THR A 58 -1.85 -15.83 7.77
N TYR A 59 -2.33 -16.85 8.48
CA TYR A 59 -3.74 -17.05 8.78
C TYR A 59 -3.91 -17.39 10.28
N PRO A 60 -5.03 -17.04 10.93
CA PRO A 60 -5.19 -17.26 12.38
C PRO A 60 -5.11 -18.72 12.82
N PHE A 61 -5.27 -19.66 11.89
CA PHE A 61 -5.12 -21.10 12.14
C PHE A 61 -4.45 -21.80 10.95
N SER A 62 -3.77 -22.91 11.22
CA SER A 62 -3.12 -23.71 10.18
C SER A 62 -4.18 -24.46 9.36
N ARG A 63 -4.18 -24.26 8.05
CA ARG A 63 -5.06 -24.95 7.10
C ARG A 63 -4.45 -24.92 5.70
N ASP A 64 -4.55 -26.05 5.01
CA ASP A 64 -4.22 -26.14 3.59
C ASP A 64 -5.49 -25.99 2.73
N LEU A 65 -5.40 -25.13 1.72
CA LEU A 65 -6.47 -24.95 0.73
C LEU A 65 -5.99 -25.44 -0.64
N HIS A 66 -6.54 -26.57 -1.08
CA HIS A 66 -6.25 -27.11 -2.39
C HIS A 66 -7.20 -26.50 -3.43
N LEU A 67 -6.64 -25.75 -4.40
CA LEU A 67 -7.44 -25.07 -5.41
C LEU A 67 -8.11 -26.04 -6.39
N ARG A 68 -7.49 -27.20 -6.69
CA ARG A 68 -8.03 -28.22 -7.62
C ARG A 68 -8.52 -27.63 -8.96
N GLY A 69 -7.76 -26.67 -9.51
CA GLY A 69 -8.11 -26.00 -10.77
C GLY A 69 -9.16 -24.88 -10.66
N ARG A 70 -9.75 -24.63 -9.48
CA ARG A 70 -10.80 -23.60 -9.28
C ARG A 70 -10.29 -22.16 -9.34
N GLY A 71 -8.97 -21.96 -9.35
CA GLY A 71 -8.34 -20.63 -9.26
C GLY A 71 -8.43 -20.02 -7.86
N LEU A 72 -7.86 -18.83 -7.70
CA LEU A 72 -7.83 -18.06 -6.45
C LEU A 72 -8.13 -16.59 -6.75
N ARG A 73 -9.14 -16.02 -6.09
CA ARG A 73 -9.46 -14.59 -6.19
C ARG A 73 -8.79 -13.82 -5.06
N LEU A 74 -7.91 -12.89 -5.43
CA LEU A 74 -7.22 -11.99 -4.51
C LEU A 74 -8.04 -10.70 -4.36
N ILE A 75 -8.40 -10.33 -3.13
CA ILE A 75 -9.19 -9.12 -2.85
C ILE A 75 -8.39 -8.19 -1.91
N PRO A 76 -7.99 -7.00 -2.34
CA PRO A 76 -7.40 -6.03 -1.44
C PRO A 76 -8.45 -5.58 -0.41
N ALA A 77 -8.08 -5.59 0.87
CA ALA A 77 -8.94 -5.22 1.97
C ALA A 77 -8.28 -4.07 2.77
N TYR A 78 -8.90 -2.89 2.72
CA TYR A 78 -8.38 -1.67 3.35
C TYR A 78 -8.43 -1.72 4.88
N PHE A 79 -9.56 -2.15 5.45
CA PHE A 79 -9.73 -2.28 6.90
C PHE A 79 -9.18 -3.60 7.46
N CYS A 80 -8.51 -4.41 6.63
CA CYS A 80 -7.85 -5.63 7.09
C CYS A 80 -6.46 -5.26 7.63
N THR A 81 -6.23 -5.52 8.91
CA THR A 81 -5.04 -5.00 9.61
C THR A 81 -4.00 -6.05 9.97
N ARG A 82 -4.31 -7.35 10.00
CA ARG A 82 -3.36 -8.34 10.54
C ARG A 82 -3.30 -9.69 9.82
N HIS A 83 -4.43 -10.21 9.35
CA HIS A 83 -4.45 -11.54 8.75
C HIS A 83 -5.28 -11.52 7.48
N SER A 84 -4.78 -12.17 6.44
CA SER A 84 -5.61 -12.43 5.28
C SER A 84 -6.84 -13.24 5.71
N ILE A 85 -8.00 -12.97 5.11
CA ILE A 85 -9.25 -13.65 5.44
C ILE A 85 -9.68 -14.43 4.19
N THR A 86 -9.88 -15.74 4.34
CA THR A 86 -10.47 -16.57 3.29
C THR A 86 -11.93 -16.82 3.61
N LEU A 87 -12.76 -16.98 2.57
CA LEU A 87 -14.10 -17.47 2.80
C LEU A 87 -14.00 -18.89 3.38
N ALA A 88 -14.71 -19.13 4.49
CA ALA A 88 -14.65 -20.39 5.22
C ALA A 88 -15.29 -21.57 4.46
N ASP A 89 -16.08 -21.28 3.42
CA ASP A 89 -16.82 -22.25 2.64
C ASP A 89 -15.95 -22.87 1.53
N PRO A 90 -15.65 -24.18 1.62
CA PRO A 90 -14.83 -24.87 0.63
C PRO A 90 -15.54 -25.13 -0.70
N GLU A 91 -16.86 -24.96 -0.81
CA GLU A 91 -17.62 -25.14 -2.06
C GLU A 91 -17.63 -23.85 -2.93
N LEU A 92 -17.33 -22.70 -2.33
CA LEU A 92 -17.26 -21.43 -3.05
C LEU A 92 -15.90 -21.24 -3.75
N PRO A 93 -15.84 -20.39 -4.80
CA PRO A 93 -14.57 -20.03 -5.42
C PRO A 93 -13.58 -19.53 -4.36
N PRO A 94 -12.36 -20.08 -4.28
CA PRO A 94 -11.36 -19.67 -3.30
C PRO A 94 -11.12 -18.16 -3.35
N VAL A 95 -11.36 -17.47 -2.23
CA VAL A 95 -11.08 -16.04 -2.07
C VAL A 95 -10.05 -15.85 -0.99
N LEU A 96 -9.08 -14.98 -1.25
CA LEU A 96 -8.13 -14.48 -0.26
C LEU A 96 -8.22 -12.96 -0.20
N ALA A 97 -8.88 -12.45 0.84
CA ALA A 97 -8.83 -11.03 1.18
C ALA A 97 -7.49 -10.76 1.87
N TYR A 98 -6.72 -9.79 1.39
CA TYR A 98 -5.39 -9.48 1.90
C TYR A 98 -5.30 -8.01 2.36
N PRO A 99 -4.57 -7.72 3.45
CA PRO A 99 -4.41 -6.36 3.92
C PRO A 99 -3.68 -5.49 2.89
N LEU A 100 -4.21 -4.30 2.62
CA LEU A 100 -3.51 -3.29 1.80
C LEU A 100 -2.29 -2.71 2.50
N HIS A 101 -2.29 -2.74 3.83
CA HIS A 101 -1.26 -2.14 4.67
C HIS A 101 -0.63 -3.21 5.57
N ASN A 102 0.69 -3.14 5.77
CA ASN A 102 1.44 -4.12 6.53
C ASN A 102 1.26 -3.95 8.07
N GLY A 103 0.03 -3.90 8.56
CA GLY A 103 -0.27 -3.77 9.99
C GLY A 103 -0.99 -2.48 10.42
N THR A 104 -0.95 -1.42 9.60
CA THR A 104 -1.39 -0.07 9.99
C THR A 104 -2.40 0.47 8.99
N VAL A 105 -3.69 0.62 9.37
CA VAL A 105 -4.62 1.41 8.55
C VAL A 105 -4.17 2.86 8.61
N ARG A 106 -3.83 3.45 7.48
CA ARG A 106 -3.53 4.87 7.38
C ARG A 106 -4.81 5.64 7.18
N PHE A 107 -5.36 6.19 8.26
CA PHE A 107 -6.34 7.26 8.15
C PHE A 107 -5.63 8.54 7.72
N PRO A 108 -6.30 9.46 7.02
CA PRO A 108 -5.66 10.72 6.72
C PRO A 108 -5.44 11.48 8.04
N ALA A 109 -4.18 11.85 8.27
CA ALA A 109 -3.74 12.81 9.24
C ALA A 109 -4.74 13.99 9.31
N SER A 110 -5.08 14.45 10.53
CA SER A 110 -5.90 15.66 10.65
C SER A 110 -5.20 16.84 9.95
N GLU A 111 -5.92 17.88 9.52
CA GLU A 111 -5.29 19.07 8.89
C GLU A 111 -4.15 19.67 9.74
N ARG A 112 -4.21 19.48 11.07
CA ARG A 112 -3.14 19.89 11.99
C ARG A 112 -1.90 19.00 11.90
N ASP A 113 -2.08 17.71 11.71
CA ASP A 113 -0.99 16.74 11.61
C ASP A 113 -0.27 16.89 10.26
N ALA A 114 -1.00 17.10 9.16
CA ALA A 114 -0.45 17.46 7.85
C ALA A 114 0.49 18.69 7.91
N GLY A 115 0.16 19.65 8.79
CA GLY A 115 0.98 20.85 9.03
C GLY A 115 2.32 20.58 9.71
N ALA A 116 2.41 19.62 10.65
CA ALA A 116 3.64 19.35 11.38
C ALA A 116 4.75 18.76 10.49
N LEU A 117 4.38 17.85 9.58
CA LEU A 117 5.32 17.29 8.61
C LEU A 117 5.73 18.33 7.55
N ALA A 118 4.79 19.17 7.12
CA ALA A 118 5.08 20.30 6.24
C ALA A 118 6.04 21.31 6.91
N GLN A 119 5.97 21.51 8.23
CA GLN A 119 6.94 22.33 8.97
C GLN A 119 8.32 21.68 9.06
N LEU A 120 8.39 20.37 9.28
CA LEU A 120 9.66 19.65 9.42
C LEU A 120 10.38 19.50 8.07
N LEU A 121 9.66 19.05 7.04
CA LEU A 121 10.22 18.71 5.74
C LEU A 121 10.03 19.81 4.70
N GLY A 122 9.12 20.75 4.90
CA GLY A 122 8.59 21.61 3.84
C GLY A 122 7.43 20.93 3.09
N ALA A 123 6.42 21.74 2.72
CA ALA A 123 5.15 21.26 2.17
C ALA A 123 5.29 20.31 0.96
N THR A 124 6.17 20.63 0.01
CA THR A 124 6.36 19.80 -1.19
C THR A 124 7.04 18.46 -0.88
N ARG A 125 7.96 18.42 0.09
CA ARG A 125 8.63 17.17 0.48
C ARG A 125 7.73 16.30 1.36
N ALA A 126 6.88 16.89 2.19
CA ALA A 126 5.83 16.18 2.91
C ALA A 126 4.87 15.47 1.93
N ARG A 127 4.34 16.21 0.95
CA ARG A 127 3.52 15.63 -0.13
C ARG A 127 4.24 14.59 -0.97
N ALA A 128 5.54 14.77 -1.21
CA ALA A 128 6.34 13.79 -1.94
C ALA A 128 6.49 12.48 -1.14
N LEU A 129 6.70 12.57 0.17
CA LEU A 129 6.79 11.42 1.07
C LEU A 129 5.46 10.66 1.12
N GLU A 130 4.33 11.36 1.24
CA GLU A 130 2.98 10.78 1.18
C GLU A 130 2.72 10.08 -0.17
N ALA A 131 3.05 10.73 -1.29
CA ALA A 131 2.89 10.15 -2.61
C ALA A 131 3.74 8.88 -2.80
N ILE A 132 5.02 8.91 -2.39
CA ILE A 132 5.92 7.77 -2.45
C ILE A 132 5.49 6.63 -1.51
N ALA A 133 4.73 6.93 -0.46
CA ALA A 133 4.16 5.93 0.44
C ALA A 133 3.25 4.93 -0.29
N SER A 134 2.63 5.36 -1.40
CA SER A 134 1.84 4.51 -2.29
C SER A 134 2.68 3.80 -3.39
N GLY A 135 3.98 4.06 -3.45
CA GLY A 135 4.90 3.52 -4.45
C GLY A 135 4.70 4.15 -5.82
N CYS A 136 5.69 4.89 -6.34
CA CYS A 136 5.55 5.60 -7.61
C CYS A 136 6.86 5.76 -8.37
N THR A 137 6.77 5.89 -9.69
CA THR A 137 7.87 6.34 -10.52
C THR A 137 8.11 7.85 -10.37
N THR A 138 9.29 8.32 -10.78
CA THR A 138 9.60 9.75 -10.81
C THR A 138 8.59 10.57 -11.63
N THR A 139 8.10 10.02 -12.75
CA THR A 139 7.12 10.69 -13.61
C THR A 139 5.75 10.81 -12.92
N GLU A 140 5.30 9.73 -12.27
CA GLU A 140 4.07 9.74 -11.48
C GLU A 140 4.18 10.73 -10.31
N LEU A 141 5.34 10.77 -9.64
CA LEU A 141 5.61 11.72 -8.57
C LEU A 141 5.51 13.18 -9.05
N GLY A 142 6.12 13.51 -10.19
CA GLY A 142 6.02 14.86 -10.76
C GLY A 142 4.58 15.28 -11.04
N ARG A 143 3.77 14.37 -11.58
CA ARG A 143 2.34 14.60 -11.83
C ARG A 143 1.56 14.88 -10.55
N VAL A 144 1.80 14.11 -9.49
CA VAL A 144 1.11 14.26 -8.19
C VAL A 144 1.49 15.57 -7.49
N LEU A 145 2.73 16.00 -7.64
CA LEU A 145 3.25 17.23 -7.03
C LEU A 145 2.98 18.48 -7.88
N GLY A 146 2.61 18.33 -9.16
CA GLY A 146 2.47 19.45 -10.09
C GLY A 146 3.83 20.09 -10.45
N VAL A 147 4.90 19.29 -10.47
CA VAL A 147 6.27 19.76 -10.74
C VAL A 147 6.94 18.97 -11.87
N SER A 148 8.05 19.49 -12.38
CA SER A 148 8.83 18.81 -13.43
C SER A 148 9.43 17.49 -12.93
N SER A 149 9.75 16.58 -13.86
CA SER A 149 10.44 15.32 -13.54
C SER A 149 11.80 15.53 -12.85
N ALA A 150 12.51 16.62 -13.19
CA ALA A 150 13.75 17.02 -12.54
C ALA A 150 13.53 17.45 -11.08
N ALA A 151 12.52 18.28 -10.81
CA ALA A 151 12.16 18.69 -9.46
C ALA A 151 11.66 17.50 -8.62
N ALA A 152 10.84 16.62 -9.20
CA ALA A 152 10.38 15.39 -8.57
C ALA A 152 11.56 14.46 -8.21
N SER A 153 12.51 14.29 -9.13
CA SER A 153 13.75 13.54 -8.87
C SER A 153 14.55 14.13 -7.72
N GLN A 154 14.63 15.46 -7.64
CA GLN A 154 15.35 16.15 -6.57
C GLN A 154 14.67 15.90 -5.21
N HIS A 155 13.35 16.02 -5.12
CA HIS A 155 12.61 15.70 -3.89
C HIS A 155 12.80 14.24 -3.48
N ALA A 156 12.68 13.29 -4.41
CA ALA A 156 12.92 11.87 -4.14
C ALA A 156 14.36 11.60 -3.70
N ARG A 157 15.35 12.29 -4.28
CA ARG A 157 16.75 12.20 -3.89
C ARG A 157 16.97 12.68 -2.46
N THR A 158 16.47 13.86 -2.10
CA THR A 158 16.63 14.40 -0.74
C THR A 158 15.98 13.48 0.29
N LEU A 159 14.77 12.99 0.03
CA LEU A 159 14.10 12.04 0.93
C LEU A 159 14.87 10.71 1.06
N ARG A 160 15.53 10.28 -0.02
CA ARG A 160 16.35 9.06 -0.03
C ARG A 160 17.64 9.25 0.78
N GLU A 161 18.30 10.39 0.63
CA GLU A 161 19.49 10.75 1.41
C GLU A 161 19.17 10.86 2.91
N ALA A 162 17.96 11.30 3.26
CA ALA A 162 17.44 11.27 4.63
C ALA A 162 16.99 9.87 5.11
N GLY A 163 17.09 8.83 4.26
CA GLY A 163 16.68 7.46 4.59
C GLY A 163 15.17 7.26 4.69
N LEU A 164 14.34 8.21 4.25
CA LEU A 164 12.87 8.15 4.33
C LEU A 164 12.25 7.37 3.16
N VAL A 165 12.94 7.31 2.03
CA VAL A 165 12.51 6.56 0.84
C VAL A 165 13.67 5.75 0.26
N SER A 166 13.35 4.68 -0.45
CA SER A 166 14.28 3.89 -1.25
C SER A 166 13.90 3.98 -2.72
N SER A 167 14.88 3.71 -3.59
CA SER A 167 14.66 3.64 -5.03
C SER A 167 15.16 2.30 -5.54
N ASN A 168 14.32 1.58 -6.27
CA ASN A 168 14.72 0.37 -6.97
C ASN A 168 14.56 0.57 -8.48
N ARG A 169 15.54 0.13 -9.26
CA ARG A 169 15.45 0.18 -10.72
C ARG A 169 14.79 -1.10 -11.22
N GLU A 170 13.58 -0.96 -11.72
CA GLU A 170 12.84 -2.04 -12.36
C GLU A 170 12.84 -1.79 -13.87
N ARG A 171 13.64 -2.57 -14.59
CA ARG A 171 13.79 -2.49 -16.05
C ARG A 171 14.14 -1.07 -16.52
N GLN A 172 13.20 -0.37 -17.17
CA GLN A 172 13.37 0.97 -17.73
C GLN A 172 12.97 2.09 -16.77
N HIS A 173 12.39 1.77 -15.61
CA HIS A 173 11.87 2.76 -14.67
C HIS A 173 12.54 2.67 -13.30
N VAL A 174 12.54 3.78 -12.57
CA VAL A 174 12.94 3.84 -11.16
C VAL A 174 11.67 3.95 -10.34
N LEU A 175 11.43 2.96 -9.48
CA LEU A 175 10.35 2.95 -8.53
C LEU A 175 10.84 3.48 -7.19
N HIS A 176 10.15 4.47 -6.66
CA HIS A 176 10.35 4.99 -5.31
C HIS A 176 9.37 4.32 -4.36
N SER A 177 9.89 3.85 -3.23
CA SER A 177 9.11 3.21 -2.16
C SER A 177 9.48 3.82 -0.81
N ILE A 178 8.54 3.85 0.12
CA ILE A 178 8.80 4.36 1.47
C ILE A 178 9.61 3.35 2.31
N THR A 179 10.50 3.84 3.17
CA THR A 179 11.24 3.00 4.12
C THR A 179 10.45 2.81 5.43
N PRO A 180 10.88 1.91 6.33
CA PRO A 180 10.32 1.84 7.68
C PRO A 180 10.43 3.17 8.45
N LEU A 181 11.52 3.91 8.27
CA LEU A 181 11.70 5.22 8.89
C LEU A 181 10.70 6.25 8.34
N GLY A 182 10.55 6.31 7.01
CA GLY A 182 9.55 7.18 6.38
C GLY A 182 8.13 6.82 6.82
N THR A 183 7.84 5.52 6.97
CA THR A 183 6.55 5.02 7.45
C THR A 183 6.29 5.44 8.88
N ALA A 184 7.24 5.25 9.80
CA ALA A 184 7.11 5.70 11.19
C ALA A 184 6.91 7.23 11.30
N LEU A 185 7.48 7.99 10.37
CA LEU A 185 7.36 9.44 10.33
C LEU A 185 5.97 9.90 9.85
N LEU A 186 5.36 9.18 8.90
CA LEU A 186 3.95 9.37 8.51
C LEU A 186 3.01 8.88 9.61
N ASP A 187 3.24 7.70 10.18
CA ASP A 187 2.37 7.11 11.20
C ASP A 187 2.40 7.91 12.53
N ARG A 188 3.47 8.67 12.81
CA ARG A 188 3.52 9.63 13.94
C ARG A 188 2.56 10.81 13.79
N GLN A 189 2.05 11.09 12.59
CA GLN A 189 0.95 12.02 12.38
C GLN A 189 -0.42 11.40 12.71
N ASP A 190 -0.54 10.07 12.66
CA ASP A 190 -1.83 9.37 12.78
C ASP A 190 -2.13 8.89 14.22
N LEU A 191 -1.22 9.10 15.16
CA LEU A 191 -1.42 8.75 16.57
C LEU A 191 -2.40 9.74 17.22
N PRO A 192 -3.56 9.30 17.72
CA PRO A 192 -4.43 10.14 18.53
C PRO A 192 -3.63 10.61 19.75
N ARG A 193 -3.49 11.93 19.90
CA ARG A 193 -2.94 12.50 21.13
C ARG A 193 -3.90 12.16 22.26
N ALA A 194 -3.43 11.37 23.23
CA ALA A 194 -4.12 11.23 24.50
C ALA A 194 -4.28 12.63 25.12
N CYS A 195 -5.52 13.03 25.40
CA CYS A 195 -5.83 14.15 26.27
C CYS A 195 -5.55 13.76 27.72
#